data_AF-A0A2D4KPT6-F1
#
_entry.id   AF-A0A2D4KPT6-F1
#
_cell.length_a   1.000
_cell.length_b   1.000
_cell.length_c   1.000
_cell.angle_alpha   90.00
_cell.angle_beta   90.00
_cell.angle_gamma   90.00
#
_symmetry.space_group_name_H-M   'P 1'
#
loop_
_entity.id
_entity.type
_entity.pdbx_description
1 polymer ?
#
loop_
_entity_poly.entity_id
_entity_poly.type
_entity_poly.pdbx_seq_one_letter_code
_entity_poly.pdbx_strand_id
1 'polypeptide(L)'
;QDGITVKDDSVPQKAPWGINLMKKSKKPVPRAFGIRLEDCQPAPDNKKIPLIVEACCKVVEDKGLEYMGIYRVPGNNAVVSSLQEQLNKGAAEINLQDERWQDLNVICSLLKSFFRKLPEPLFTDDKYND
;
A
#
# COMPACT_ATOMS: atom_id res chain seq x y z
N GLN A 1 80.87 -21.69 -7.58
CA GLN A 1 80.46 -20.40 -8.17
C GLN A 1 79.16 -20.71 -8.87
N ASP A 2 78.10 -20.65 -8.07
CA ASP A 2 76.85 -21.35 -8.28
C ASP A 2 75.78 -20.34 -8.71
N GLY A 3 75.24 -20.50 -9.92
CA GLY A 3 74.09 -19.76 -10.45
C GLY A 3 73.08 -20.78 -11.00
N ILE A 4 72.05 -21.13 -10.21
CA ILE A 4 70.70 -20.54 -10.21
C ILE A 4 69.96 -20.78 -11.54
N THR A 5 69.20 -21.89 -11.58
CA THR A 5 68.11 -22.11 -12.55
C THR A 5 66.80 -21.74 -11.85
N VAL A 6 66.14 -20.71 -12.38
CA VAL A 6 64.86 -20.19 -11.87
C VAL A 6 63.73 -21.09 -12.37
N LYS A 7 62.85 -21.54 -11.46
CA LYS A 7 61.63 -22.29 -11.75
C LYS A 7 60.62 -21.40 -12.49
N ASP A 8 60.09 -21.91 -13.59
CA ASP A 8 58.89 -21.42 -14.26
C ASP A 8 57.67 -21.88 -13.44
N ASP A 9 56.98 -20.94 -12.79
CA ASP A 9 55.71 -21.18 -12.12
C ASP A 9 54.61 -20.46 -12.92
N SER A 10 53.88 -21.26 -13.67
CA SER A 10 52.74 -20.85 -14.48
C SER A 10 51.61 -20.26 -13.60
N VAL A 11 51.19 -19.05 -13.98
CA VAL A 11 50.11 -18.25 -13.39
C VAL A 11 48.79 -19.04 -13.27
N PRO A 12 48.10 -19.07 -12.11
CA PRO A 12 46.73 -19.56 -12.06
C PRO A 12 45.77 -18.44 -12.51
N GLN A 13 45.13 -18.63 -13.68
CA GLN A 13 44.02 -17.81 -14.13
C GLN A 13 42.84 -17.93 -13.16
N LYS A 14 42.56 -16.88 -12.38
CA LYS A 14 41.29 -16.76 -11.66
C LYS A 14 40.18 -16.47 -12.68
N ALA A 15 39.22 -17.40 -12.80
CA ALA A 15 37.97 -17.16 -13.50
C ALA A 15 37.22 -16.00 -12.80
N PRO A 16 36.76 -14.97 -13.54
CA PRO A 16 36.05 -13.84 -12.98
C PRO A 16 34.57 -14.24 -12.84
N TRP A 17 34.23 -14.98 -11.80
CA TRP A 17 32.84 -15.28 -11.45
C TRP A 17 32.15 -14.02 -10.90
N GLY A 18 32.09 -12.96 -11.70
CA GLY A 18 31.22 -11.82 -11.47
C GLY A 18 29.79 -12.24 -11.82
N ILE A 19 29.09 -12.88 -10.88
CA ILE A 19 27.65 -13.07 -10.99
C ILE A 19 27.04 -11.68 -10.88
N ASN A 20 26.79 -11.03 -12.03
CA ASN A 20 26.11 -9.75 -12.06
C ASN A 20 24.62 -10.01 -11.76
N LEU A 21 24.28 -10.03 -10.47
CA LEU A 21 22.90 -10.10 -10.01
C LEU A 21 22.25 -8.75 -10.30
N MET A 22 21.75 -8.61 -11.52
CA MET A 22 20.87 -7.51 -11.91
C MET A 22 19.68 -7.55 -10.96
N LYS A 23 19.65 -6.64 -9.99
CA LYS A 23 18.56 -6.45 -9.06
C LYS A 23 17.37 -5.97 -9.88
N LYS A 24 16.60 -6.92 -10.41
CA LYS A 24 15.39 -6.65 -11.17
C LYS A 24 14.42 -6.00 -10.17
N SER A 25 14.31 -4.68 -10.20
CA SER A 25 13.39 -3.92 -9.35
C SER A 25 11.99 -4.49 -9.55
N LYS A 26 11.52 -5.28 -8.58
CA LYS A 26 10.10 -5.62 -8.48
C LYS A 26 9.39 -4.30 -8.28
N LYS A 27 8.56 -3.89 -9.25
CA LYS A 27 7.68 -2.74 -9.07
C LYS A 27 6.92 -2.96 -7.75
N PRO A 28 6.93 -2.01 -6.81
CA PRO A 28 6.23 -2.18 -5.55
C PRO A 28 4.76 -2.44 -5.87
N VAL A 29 4.20 -3.48 -5.26
CA VAL A 29 2.77 -3.79 -5.37
C VAL A 29 2.01 -2.56 -4.86
N PRO A 30 1.01 -2.03 -5.61
CA PRO A 30 0.20 -0.92 -5.14
C PRO A 30 -0.43 -1.27 -3.80
N ARG A 31 -0.16 -0.47 -2.77
CA ARG A 31 -0.75 -0.61 -1.44
C ARG A 31 -1.74 0.53 -1.25
N ALA A 32 -2.93 0.23 -0.74
CA ALA A 32 -3.92 1.26 -0.44
C ALA A 32 -3.75 1.87 0.97
N PHE A 33 -3.14 1.15 1.91
CA PHE A 33 -2.96 1.56 3.30
C PHE A 33 -1.49 1.62 3.70
N GLY A 34 -1.18 2.47 4.68
CA GLY A 34 0.18 2.56 5.24
C GLY A 34 1.17 3.26 4.31
N ILE A 35 0.66 4.01 3.34
CA ILE A 35 1.45 4.81 2.40
C ILE A 35 1.03 6.28 2.52
N ARG A 36 1.86 7.18 2.01
CA ARG A 36 1.58 8.61 2.04
C ARG A 36 0.37 8.92 1.17
N LEU A 37 -0.34 9.99 1.49
CA LEU A 37 -1.59 10.33 0.83
C LEU A 37 -1.37 10.60 -0.68
N GLU A 38 -0.24 11.23 -1.04
CA GLU A 38 0.13 11.48 -2.45
C GLU A 38 0.50 10.22 -3.25
N ASP A 39 0.85 9.12 -2.57
CA ASP A 39 1.25 7.87 -3.22
C ASP A 39 0.04 6.95 -3.46
N CYS A 40 -1.13 7.33 -2.97
CA CYS A 40 -2.35 6.55 -3.10
C CYS A 40 -2.85 6.51 -4.55
N GLN A 41 -3.50 5.41 -4.91
CA GLN A 41 -4.17 5.31 -6.21
C GLN A 41 -5.23 6.42 -6.32
N PRO A 42 -5.16 7.30 -7.34
CA PRO A 42 -6.11 8.38 -7.50
C PRO A 42 -7.48 7.85 -7.90
N ALA A 43 -8.51 8.55 -7.46
CA ALA A 43 -9.88 8.27 -7.86
C ALA A 43 -10.14 8.70 -9.31
N PRO A 44 -11.04 8.00 -10.04
CA PRO A 44 -11.36 8.31 -11.43
C PRO A 44 -12.01 9.68 -11.62
N ASP A 45 -12.89 10.09 -10.72
CA ASP A 45 -13.64 11.35 -10.84
C ASP A 45 -12.84 12.55 -10.31
N ASN A 46 -12.01 12.35 -9.27
CA ASN A 46 -11.13 13.37 -8.74
C ASN A 46 -9.72 12.83 -8.41
N LYS A 47 -8.75 13.16 -9.27
CA LYS A 47 -7.35 12.72 -9.11
C LYS A 47 -6.64 13.24 -7.86
N LYS A 48 -7.21 14.22 -7.15
CA LYS A 48 -6.69 14.73 -5.87
C LYS A 48 -7.12 13.88 -4.68
N ILE A 49 -8.03 12.93 -4.88
CA ILE A 49 -8.62 12.10 -3.82
C ILE A 49 -8.15 10.66 -4.03
N PRO A 50 -7.77 9.92 -2.96
CA PRO A 50 -7.54 8.49 -3.05
C PRO A 50 -8.80 7.71 -3.44
N LEU A 51 -8.66 6.71 -4.32
CA LEU A 51 -9.74 5.84 -4.77
C LEU A 51 -10.54 5.23 -3.61
N ILE A 52 -9.87 4.80 -2.55
CA ILE A 52 -10.52 4.23 -1.37
C ILE A 52 -11.44 5.23 -0.67
N VAL A 53 -11.05 6.50 -0.61
CA VAL A 53 -11.84 7.56 0.03
C VAL A 53 -13.10 7.81 -0.78
N GLU A 54 -12.96 7.98 -2.10
CA GLU A 54 -14.11 8.16 -2.99
C GLU A 54 -15.08 6.96 -2.93
N ALA A 55 -14.56 5.74 -3.02
CA ALA A 55 -15.38 4.52 -2.97
C ALA A 55 -16.16 4.40 -1.65
N CYS A 56 -15.51 4.67 -0.51
CA CYS A 56 -16.17 4.61 0.79
C CYS A 56 -17.22 5.71 0.95
N CYS A 57 -16.89 6.95 0.56
CA CYS A 57 -17.83 8.07 0.63
C CYS A 57 -19.06 7.82 -0.24
N LYS A 58 -18.87 7.34 -1.48
CA LYS A 58 -19.97 7.01 -2.40
C LYS A 58 -20.96 6.03 -1.78
N VAL A 59 -20.47 4.94 -1.18
CA VAL A 59 -21.36 3.95 -0.52
C VAL A 59 -22.12 4.56 0.67
N VAL A 60 -21.46 5.41 1.46
CA VAL A 60 -22.09 6.06 2.61
C VAL A 60 -23.09 7.13 2.18
N GLU A 61 -22.83 7.87 1.12
CA GLU A 61 -23.75 8.86 0.55
C GLU A 61 -24.99 8.18 -0.06
N ASP A 62 -24.80 7.06 -0.77
CA ASP A 62 -25.90 6.33 -1.42
C ASP A 62 -26.85 5.66 -0.42
N LYS A 63 -26.36 5.19 0.74
CA LYS A 63 -27.12 4.30 1.65
C LYS A 63 -27.08 4.67 3.13
N GLY A 64 -26.14 5.52 3.55
CA GLY A 64 -25.77 5.71 4.95
C GLY A 64 -26.34 6.95 5.62
N LEU A 65 -26.95 7.88 4.89
CA LEU A 65 -27.40 9.15 5.44
C LEU A 65 -28.52 9.01 6.48
N GLU A 66 -29.39 8.02 6.32
CA GLU A 66 -30.47 7.71 7.28
C GLU A 66 -30.08 6.58 8.25
N TYR A 67 -28.87 6.03 8.13
CA TYR A 67 -28.42 4.90 8.94
C TYR A 67 -28.05 5.37 10.36
N MET A 68 -28.75 4.84 11.37
CA MET A 68 -28.54 5.23 12.75
C MET A 68 -27.11 4.92 13.22
N GLY A 69 -26.40 5.96 13.66
CA GLY A 69 -25.06 5.80 14.23
C GLY A 69 -23.97 5.56 13.19
N ILE A 70 -24.18 5.96 11.92
CA ILE A 70 -23.14 6.04 10.89
C ILE A 70 -21.87 6.68 11.46
N TYR A 71 -20.70 6.13 11.12
CA TYR A 71 -19.38 6.44 11.69
C TYR A 71 -19.18 6.23 13.20
N ARG A 72 -20.23 6.17 14.04
CA ARG A 72 -20.12 5.92 15.48
C ARG A 72 -20.06 4.43 15.81
N VAL A 73 -20.95 3.63 15.23
CA VAL A 73 -21.02 2.18 15.45
C VAL A 73 -19.83 1.50 14.74
N PRO A 74 -19.06 0.62 15.42
CA PRO A 74 -17.95 -0.08 14.78
C PRO A 74 -18.46 -1.21 13.87
N GLY A 75 -17.77 -1.41 12.75
CA GLY A 75 -17.98 -2.56 11.87
C GLY A 75 -17.26 -3.79 12.38
N ASN A 76 -17.55 -4.94 11.77
CA ASN A 76 -16.86 -6.18 12.08
C ASN A 76 -15.37 -6.09 11.69
N ASN A 77 -14.47 -6.09 12.69
CA ASN A 77 -13.03 -5.93 12.50
C ASN A 77 -12.39 -6.99 11.59
N ALA A 78 -12.91 -8.22 11.57
CA ALA A 78 -12.40 -9.27 10.69
C ALA A 78 -12.69 -8.93 9.21
N VAL A 79 -13.88 -8.41 8.92
CA VAL A 79 -14.27 -7.98 7.57
C VAL A 79 -13.49 -6.74 7.15
N VAL A 80 -13.33 -5.76 8.05
CA VAL A 80 -12.51 -4.56 7.80
C VAL A 80 -11.07 -4.95 7.45
N SER A 81 -10.48 -5.88 8.21
CA SER A 81 -9.11 -6.37 7.97
C SER A 81 -9.02 -7.10 6.63
N SER A 82 -10.01 -7.94 6.31
CA SER A 82 -10.10 -8.65 5.03
C SER A 82 -10.18 -7.69 3.83
N LEU A 83 -11.00 -6.64 3.91
CA LEU A 83 -11.08 -5.61 2.87
C LEU A 83 -9.78 -4.81 2.74
N GLN A 84 -9.18 -4.45 3.87
CA GLN A 84 -7.88 -3.76 3.87
C GLN A 84 -6.80 -4.60 3.18
N GLU A 85 -6.71 -5.89 3.48
CA GLU A 85 -5.76 -6.80 2.82
C GLU A 85 -6.03 -6.93 1.32
N GLN A 86 -7.30 -7.02 0.92
CA GLN A 86 -7.68 -7.07 -0.49
C GLN A 86 -7.22 -5.80 -1.23
N LEU A 87 -7.49 -4.62 -0.65
CA LEU A 87 -7.10 -3.34 -1.23
C LEU A 87 -5.57 -3.19 -1.31
N ASN A 88 -4.84 -3.70 -0.32
CA ASN A 88 -3.38 -3.71 -0.31
C ASN A 88 -2.73 -4.68 -1.30
N LYS A 89 -3.46 -5.66 -1.82
CA LYS A 89 -2.96 -6.58 -2.85
C LYS A 89 -2.96 -5.94 -4.25
N GLY A 90 -3.46 -4.70 -4.39
CA GLY A 90 -3.49 -3.98 -5.66
C GLY A 90 -4.56 -4.50 -6.62
N ALA A 91 -5.65 -5.06 -6.09
CA ALA A 91 -6.84 -5.31 -6.90
C ALA A 91 -7.40 -3.95 -7.32
N ALA A 92 -7.00 -3.49 -8.50
CA ALA A 92 -7.34 -2.18 -9.06
C ALA A 92 -8.85 -1.97 -9.27
N GLU A 93 -9.67 -2.99 -9.02
CA GLU A 93 -11.12 -2.96 -9.14
C GLU A 93 -11.77 -3.18 -7.77
N ILE A 94 -12.20 -2.08 -7.16
CA ILE A 94 -13.10 -2.12 -6.02
C ILE A 94 -14.46 -2.59 -6.51
N ASN A 95 -14.87 -3.79 -6.12
CA ASN A 95 -16.20 -4.30 -6.43
C ASN A 95 -17.21 -3.86 -5.36
N LEU A 96 -17.94 -2.78 -5.62
CA LEU A 96 -18.99 -2.27 -4.74
C LEU A 96 -20.22 -3.20 -4.62
N GLN A 97 -20.28 -4.31 -5.37
CA GLN A 97 -21.34 -5.33 -5.24
C GLN A 97 -20.95 -6.47 -4.29
N ASP A 98 -19.70 -6.52 -3.83
CA ASP A 98 -19.26 -7.48 -2.82
C ASP A 98 -20.06 -7.26 -1.52
N GLU A 99 -20.48 -8.36 -0.87
CA GLU A 99 -21.28 -8.35 0.36
C GLU A 99 -20.59 -7.54 1.47
N ARG A 100 -19.25 -7.62 1.54
CA ARG A 100 -18.45 -6.88 2.52
C ARG A 100 -18.54 -5.36 2.32
N TRP A 101 -18.82 -4.92 1.09
CA TRP A 101 -19.04 -3.50 0.76
C TRP A 101 -20.48 -3.03 1.02
N GLN A 102 -21.40 -3.93 1.37
CA GLN A 102 -22.79 -3.58 1.71
C GLN A 102 -22.98 -3.22 3.19
N ASP A 103 -22.06 -3.62 4.07
CA ASP A 103 -22.12 -3.28 5.50
C ASP A 103 -21.55 -1.86 5.74
N LEU A 104 -22.45 -0.91 6.01
CA LEU A 104 -22.10 0.48 6.27
C LEU A 104 -21.16 0.67 7.47
N ASN A 105 -21.30 -0.13 8.52
CA ASN A 105 -20.42 -0.02 9.69
C ASN A 105 -19.00 -0.48 9.34
N VAL A 106 -18.88 -1.51 8.50
CA VAL A 106 -17.61 -1.97 7.94
C VAL A 106 -16.99 -0.88 7.06
N ILE A 107 -17.73 -0.28 6.13
CA ILE A 107 -17.23 0.79 5.25
C ILE A 107 -16.78 2.01 6.04
N CYS A 108 -17.59 2.47 7.01
CA CYS A 108 -17.22 3.56 7.89
C CYS A 108 -15.93 3.25 8.68
N SER A 109 -15.80 2.02 9.17
CA SER A 109 -14.63 1.58 9.93
C SER A 109 -13.39 1.42 9.06
N LEU A 110 -13.56 0.98 7.81
CA LEU A 110 -12.51 0.90 6.81
C LEU A 110 -11.97 2.30 6.47
N LEU A 111 -12.85 3.27 6.21
CA LEU A 111 -12.47 4.66 5.94
C LEU A 111 -11.73 5.30 7.12
N LYS A 112 -12.24 5.14 8.35
CA LYS A 112 -11.55 5.60 9.56
C LYS A 112 -10.17 4.94 9.72
N SER A 113 -10.09 3.64 9.43
CA SER A 113 -8.85 2.87 9.49
C SER A 113 -7.82 3.36 8.48
N PHE A 114 -8.26 3.82 7.29
CA PHE A 114 -7.38 4.38 6.26
C PHE A 114 -6.67 5.63 6.77
N PHE A 115 -7.43 6.63 7.23
CA PHE A 115 -6.83 7.88 7.73
C PHE A 115 -5.92 7.66 8.94
N ARG A 116 -6.30 6.76 9.86
CA ARG A 116 -5.47 6.42 11.03
C ARG A 116 -4.15 5.72 10.67
N LYS A 117 -4.09 5.07 9.51
CA LYS A 117 -2.91 4.33 9.03
C LYS A 117 -2.04 5.14 8.07
N LEU A 118 -2.39 6.41 7.80
CA LEU A 118 -1.50 7.27 7.04
C LEU A 118 -0.20 7.49 7.84
N PRO A 119 0.97 7.49 7.19
CA PRO A 119 2.24 7.81 7.84
C PRO A 119 2.28 9.22 8.42
N GLU A 120 1.53 10.13 7.81
CA GLU A 120 1.33 11.51 8.22
C GLU A 120 -0.18 11.74 8.39
N PRO A 121 -0.64 12.36 9.50
CA PRO A 121 -2.06 12.63 9.70
C PRO A 121 -2.63 13.51 8.58
N LEU A 122 -3.94 13.37 8.31
CA LEU A 122 -4.62 14.13 7.26
C LEU A 122 -4.47 15.65 7.47
N PHE A 123 -4.54 16.09 8.72
CA PHE A 123 -4.11 17.43 9.11
C PHE A 123 -2.65 17.31 9.52
N THR A 124 -1.78 17.86 8.68
CA THR A 124 -0.33 17.75 8.83
C THR A 124 0.14 18.46 10.11
N ASP A 125 1.19 17.94 10.74
CA ASP A 125 1.66 18.43 12.05
C ASP A 125 2.09 19.90 12.00
N ASP A 126 2.58 20.38 10.84
CA ASP A 126 2.96 21.78 10.63
C ASP A 126 1.77 22.74 10.69
N LYS A 127 0.55 22.24 10.47
CA LYS A 127 -0.70 23.01 10.50
C LYS A 127 -1.49 22.85 11.79
N TYR A 128 -1.02 22.03 12.73
CA TYR A 128 -1.78 21.72 13.94
C TYR A 128 -1.73 22.82 15.01
N ASN A 129 -0.67 23.65 15.01
CA ASN A 129 -0.47 24.72 15.99
C ASN A 129 -0.69 26.14 15.43
N ASP A 130 -1.15 26.24 14.17
CA ASP A 130 -1.53 27.51 13.52
C ASP A 130 -2.94 27.97 13.96
#